data_AF-A0A7U9S831-F1
#
_entry.id   AF-A0A7U9S831-F1
#
_cell.length_a   1.000
_cell.length_b   1.000
_cell.length_c   1.000
_cell.angle_alpha   90.00
_cell.angle_beta   90.00
_cell.angle_gamma   90.00
#
_symmetry.space_group_name_H-M   'P 1'
#
loop_
_entity.id
_entity.type
_entity.pdbx_description
1 polymer ?
#
loop_
_entity_poly.entity_id
_entity_poly.type
_entity_poly.pdbx_seq_one_letter_code
_entity_poly.pdbx_strand_id
1 'polypeptide(L)'
;MYFDLLFSSEESVKKENSYLSDEEVSLHGYEILQKYFTLVAMRQDKAKSYSDAEKEGFIHQNSNRTKKEKDEILNRYSDLINQCLQNNKSPHISKQTQNKHYSNIDNFEVTDNIKDLFGDGYTTVEYKKMYEKYEKLKLNYTLQTNLHQEALATYVRFKVKEEMATAAGNVDEAKKWYDAAQNAASNGKLTPKQLSAADLQKGVNSFSELTLAIEQATDVINILPKYKTQPHDAPDFNIYCYISYARKLKGLPPIEYKDIYKFYDDKMEEYLRQYGDPNGVFTEANDTMLKNRPNIEKFIVLPSDYDDLSDGSEDDADE
;
A
#
# COMPACT_ATOMS: atom_id res chain seq x y z
N MET A 1 3.85 -19.96 -8.30
CA MET A 1 3.39 -21.01 -7.37
C MET A 1 3.82 -22.33 -7.97
N TYR A 2 4.34 -23.28 -7.18
CA TYR A 2 4.82 -24.56 -7.72
C TYR A 2 3.96 -25.71 -7.19
N PHE A 3 3.27 -26.43 -8.07
CA PHE A 3 2.28 -27.45 -7.67
C PHE A 3 2.93 -28.73 -7.13
N ASP A 4 4.18 -29.02 -7.50
CA ASP A 4 4.93 -30.13 -6.92
C ASP A 4 5.32 -29.90 -5.46
N LEU A 5 5.54 -28.64 -5.05
CA LEU A 5 5.72 -28.29 -3.64
C LEU A 5 4.41 -28.41 -2.87
N LEU A 6 3.28 -28.01 -3.48
CA LEU A 6 1.97 -28.16 -2.86
C LEU A 6 1.64 -29.65 -2.65
N PHE A 7 1.88 -30.47 -3.68
CA PHE A 7 1.72 -31.92 -3.61
C PHE A 7 2.60 -32.56 -2.53
N SER A 8 3.88 -32.16 -2.46
CA SER A 8 4.80 -32.62 -1.40
C SER A 8 4.29 -32.26 0.01
N SER A 9 3.63 -31.11 0.13
CA SER A 9 3.10 -30.62 1.40
C SER A 9 1.90 -31.45 1.85
N GLU A 10 0.96 -31.72 0.93
CA GLU A 10 -0.18 -32.61 1.18
C GLU A 10 0.27 -34.04 1.53
N GLU A 11 1.24 -34.60 0.80
CA GLU A 11 1.79 -35.93 1.11
C GLU A 11 2.44 -35.97 2.50
N SER A 12 3.13 -34.90 2.89
CA SER A 12 3.73 -34.80 4.22
C SER A 12 2.67 -34.73 5.32
N VAL A 13 1.58 -33.98 5.14
CA VAL A 13 0.46 -33.94 6.10
C VAL A 13 -0.23 -35.30 6.17
N LYS A 14 -0.50 -35.93 5.02
CA LYS A 14 -1.10 -37.28 4.95
C LYS A 14 -0.22 -38.33 5.62
N LYS A 15 1.10 -38.23 5.50
CA LYS A 15 2.03 -39.17 6.14
C LYS A 15 2.06 -39.01 7.66
N GLU A 16 2.00 -37.76 8.15
CA GLU A 16 1.95 -37.46 9.59
C GLU A 16 0.59 -37.84 10.20
N ASN A 17 -0.47 -37.72 9.41
CA ASN A 17 -1.84 -38.08 9.78
C ASN A 17 -2.34 -39.28 8.96
N SER A 18 -1.61 -40.40 9.01
CA SER A 18 -1.88 -41.59 8.18
C SER A 18 -3.24 -42.26 8.41
N TYR A 19 -3.93 -41.88 9.49
CA TYR A 19 -5.28 -42.33 9.84
C TYR A 19 -6.39 -41.53 9.15
N LEU A 20 -6.08 -40.39 8.53
CA LEU A 20 -7.05 -39.54 7.84
C LEU A 20 -7.29 -40.02 6.40
N SER A 21 -8.54 -39.90 5.97
CA SER A 21 -8.93 -40.05 4.56
C SER A 21 -8.46 -38.86 3.71
N ASP A 22 -8.42 -39.03 2.38
CA ASP A 22 -8.00 -37.96 1.46
C ASP A 22 -8.91 -36.72 1.55
N GLU A 23 -10.19 -36.90 1.86
CA GLU A 23 -11.15 -35.82 2.08
C GLU A 23 -10.86 -35.07 3.38
N GLU A 24 -10.52 -35.78 4.45
CA GLU A 24 -10.17 -35.16 5.73
C GLU A 24 -8.84 -34.43 5.65
N VAL A 25 -7.83 -34.95 4.94
CA VAL A 25 -6.55 -34.25 4.72
C VAL A 25 -6.78 -32.88 4.05
N SER A 26 -7.77 -32.76 3.17
CA SER A 26 -8.11 -31.49 2.52
C SER A 26 -8.58 -30.40 3.50
N LEU A 27 -9.09 -30.79 4.67
CA LEU A 27 -9.52 -29.88 5.73
C LEU A 27 -8.33 -29.34 6.55
N HIS A 28 -7.15 -29.96 6.47
CA HIS A 28 -5.92 -29.51 7.13
C HIS A 28 -5.17 -28.43 6.33
N GLY A 29 -5.91 -27.49 5.73
CA GLY A 29 -5.34 -26.44 4.87
C GLY A 29 -4.25 -25.61 5.55
N TYR A 30 -4.37 -25.33 6.85
CA TYR A 30 -3.36 -24.59 7.60
C TYR A 30 -2.01 -25.32 7.65
N GLU A 31 -2.01 -26.62 7.95
CA GLU A 31 -0.80 -27.45 8.00
C GLU A 31 -0.17 -27.63 6.62
N ILE A 32 -1.01 -27.81 5.59
CA ILE A 32 -0.57 -27.91 4.19
C ILE A 32 0.13 -26.62 3.77
N LEU A 33 -0.48 -25.46 4.05
CA LEU A 33 0.10 -24.15 3.72
C LEU A 33 1.40 -23.88 4.50
N GLN A 34 1.44 -24.22 5.79
CA GLN A 34 2.64 -24.07 6.60
C GLN A 34 3.83 -24.84 6.00
N LYS A 35 3.61 -26.11 5.62
CA LYS A 35 4.64 -26.94 4.98
C LYS A 35 5.02 -26.41 3.60
N TYR A 36 4.04 -25.97 2.81
CA TYR A 36 4.29 -25.36 1.51
C TYR A 36 5.18 -24.12 1.60
N PHE A 37 4.87 -23.18 2.49
CA PHE A 37 5.70 -21.98 2.66
C PHE A 37 7.09 -22.30 3.20
N THR A 38 7.22 -23.36 4.01
CA THR A 38 8.52 -23.85 4.46
C THR A 38 9.37 -24.36 3.29
N LEU A 39 8.76 -25.08 2.34
CA LEU A 39 9.44 -25.56 1.12
C LEU A 39 9.83 -24.40 0.20
N VAL A 40 8.92 -23.43 -0.03
CA VAL A 40 9.19 -22.25 -0.87
C VAL A 40 10.31 -21.38 -0.31
N ALA A 41 10.44 -21.30 1.02
CA ALA A 41 11.49 -20.54 1.68
C ALA A 41 12.89 -21.17 1.55
N MET A 42 13.01 -22.41 1.04
CA MET A 42 14.29 -23.08 0.83
C MET A 42 15.15 -22.36 -0.23
N ARG A 43 16.48 -22.51 -0.12
CA ARG A 43 17.47 -21.81 -0.97
C ARG A 43 17.21 -21.97 -2.48
N GLN A 44 16.61 -23.07 -2.90
CA GLN A 44 16.35 -23.39 -4.31
C GLN A 44 15.23 -22.54 -4.92
N ASP A 45 14.24 -22.14 -4.11
CA ASP A 45 13.01 -21.50 -4.57
C ASP A 45 12.85 -20.06 -4.06
N LYS A 46 13.65 -19.66 -3.07
CA LYS A 46 13.66 -18.30 -2.50
C LYS A 46 13.80 -17.17 -3.54
N ALA A 47 14.52 -17.42 -4.64
CA ALA A 47 14.74 -16.43 -5.70
C ALA A 47 13.76 -16.54 -6.88
N LYS A 48 12.87 -17.52 -6.87
CA LYS A 48 11.95 -17.78 -8.00
C LYS A 48 10.67 -16.99 -7.83
N SER A 49 10.28 -16.31 -8.88
CA SER A 49 9.04 -15.54 -8.93
C SER A 49 7.87 -16.39 -9.46
N TYR A 50 6.66 -15.85 -9.37
CA TYR A 50 5.49 -16.46 -10.01
C TYR A 50 5.66 -16.60 -11.53
N SER A 51 6.27 -15.62 -12.19
CA SER A 51 6.53 -15.65 -13.64
C SER A 51 7.52 -16.75 -14.03
N ASP A 52 8.47 -17.08 -13.15
CA ASP A 52 9.39 -18.19 -13.39
C ASP A 52 8.67 -19.53 -13.30
N ALA A 53 7.75 -19.68 -12.33
CA ALA A 53 6.89 -20.85 -12.27
C ALA A 53 6.02 -20.99 -13.52
N GLU A 54 5.45 -19.91 -14.07
CA GLU A 54 4.69 -19.95 -15.32
C GLU A 54 5.52 -20.45 -16.51
N LYS A 55 6.74 -19.95 -16.66
CA LYS A 55 7.66 -20.39 -17.72
C LYS A 55 8.04 -21.86 -17.59
N GLU A 56 8.09 -22.36 -16.37
CA GLU A 56 8.39 -23.76 -16.05
C GLU A 56 7.13 -24.65 -16.04
N GLY A 57 5.95 -24.13 -16.36
CA GLY A 57 4.70 -24.91 -16.37
C GLY A 57 4.21 -25.27 -14.97
N PHE A 58 4.54 -24.44 -13.98
CA PHE A 58 4.22 -24.55 -12.56
C PHE A 58 4.78 -25.83 -11.88
N ILE A 59 5.81 -26.44 -12.45
CA ILE A 59 6.49 -27.62 -11.91
C ILE A 59 8.01 -27.53 -12.08
N HIS A 60 8.77 -27.97 -11.08
CA HIS A 60 10.22 -27.95 -11.15
C HIS A 60 10.78 -28.94 -12.18
N GLN A 61 11.50 -28.40 -13.17
CA GLN A 61 12.13 -29.21 -14.21
C GLN A 61 13.26 -30.10 -13.66
N ASN A 62 14.06 -29.58 -12.73
CA ASN A 62 15.21 -30.27 -12.13
C ASN A 62 14.86 -31.11 -10.87
N SER A 63 13.59 -31.44 -10.66
CA SER A 63 13.17 -32.27 -9.52
C SER A 63 13.54 -33.75 -9.73
N ASN A 64 13.86 -34.43 -8.63
CA ASN A 64 14.13 -35.87 -8.56
C ASN A 64 12.89 -36.76 -8.84
N ARG A 65 11.70 -36.15 -8.97
CA ARG A 65 10.45 -36.84 -9.30
C ARG A 65 10.49 -37.43 -10.71
N THR A 66 9.92 -38.62 -10.88
CA THR A 66 9.83 -39.29 -12.19
C THR A 66 8.90 -38.52 -13.14
N LYS A 67 9.04 -38.72 -14.45
CA LYS A 67 8.14 -38.09 -15.44
C LYS A 67 6.68 -38.43 -15.20
N LYS A 68 6.39 -39.68 -14.80
CA LYS A 68 5.04 -40.15 -14.50
C LYS A 68 4.41 -39.39 -13.32
N GLU A 69 5.15 -39.22 -12.22
CA GLU A 69 4.68 -38.46 -11.06
C GLU A 69 4.45 -36.99 -11.40
N LYS A 70 5.30 -36.39 -12.25
CA LYS A 70 5.10 -35.01 -12.73
C LYS A 70 3.81 -34.87 -13.52
N ASP A 71 3.53 -35.83 -14.40
CA ASP A 71 2.29 -35.85 -15.20
C ASP A 71 1.05 -36.05 -14.29
N GLU A 72 1.15 -36.90 -13.26
CA GLU A 72 0.08 -37.10 -12.27
C GLU A 72 -0.25 -35.83 -11.47
N ILE A 73 0.77 -35.09 -11.02
CA ILE A 73 0.60 -33.80 -10.33
C ILE A 73 -0.08 -32.79 -11.26
N LEU A 74 0.39 -32.69 -12.50
CA LEU A 74 -0.17 -31.75 -13.47
C LEU A 74 -1.65 -32.05 -13.76
N ASN A 75 -2.01 -33.34 -13.86
CA ASN A 75 -3.39 -33.76 -14.03
C ASN A 75 -4.25 -33.43 -12.80
N ARG A 76 -3.73 -33.67 -11.59
CA ARG A 76 -4.45 -33.41 -10.33
C ARG A 76 -4.80 -31.94 -10.13
N TYR A 77 -3.89 -31.05 -10.50
CA TYR A 77 -4.11 -29.59 -10.38
C TYR A 77 -4.47 -28.93 -11.71
N SER A 78 -4.88 -29.71 -12.72
CA SER A 78 -5.15 -29.21 -14.07
C SER A 78 -6.18 -28.08 -14.09
N ASP A 79 -7.25 -28.19 -13.31
CA ASP A 79 -8.29 -27.16 -13.19
C ASP A 79 -7.74 -25.85 -12.62
N LEU A 80 -6.90 -25.92 -11.59
CA LEU A 80 -6.26 -24.77 -10.96
C LEU A 80 -5.22 -24.14 -11.87
N ILE A 81 -4.42 -24.97 -12.57
CA ILE A 81 -3.46 -24.51 -13.58
C ILE A 81 -4.20 -23.78 -14.70
N ASN A 82 -5.29 -24.36 -15.20
CA ASN A 82 -6.12 -23.74 -16.21
C ASN A 82 -6.71 -22.42 -15.68
N GLN A 83 -7.23 -22.37 -14.47
CA GLN A 83 -7.73 -21.14 -13.87
C GLN A 83 -6.63 -20.07 -13.75
N CYS A 84 -5.42 -20.43 -13.32
CA CYS A 84 -4.27 -19.54 -13.29
C CYS A 84 -3.91 -19.00 -14.68
N LEU A 85 -3.99 -19.86 -15.72
CA LEU A 85 -3.71 -19.48 -17.11
C LEU A 85 -4.83 -18.66 -17.76
N GLN A 86 -6.08 -18.85 -17.32
CA GLN A 86 -7.27 -18.15 -17.85
C GLN A 86 -7.48 -16.80 -17.16
N ASN A 87 -7.13 -16.64 -15.87
CA ASN A 87 -7.18 -15.36 -15.18
C ASN A 87 -6.20 -14.31 -15.78
N ASN A 88 -5.18 -14.77 -16.51
CA ASN A 88 -4.29 -13.93 -17.31
C ASN A 88 -4.80 -13.64 -18.74
N LYS A 89 -6.01 -14.09 -19.10
CA LYS A 89 -6.65 -13.85 -20.40
C LYS A 89 -7.92 -13.00 -20.22
N SER A 90 -7.75 -11.69 -20.29
CA SER A 90 -8.78 -10.80 -20.85
C SER A 90 -9.13 -11.28 -22.28
N PRO A 91 -10.34 -11.07 -22.81
CA PRO A 91 -10.83 -11.83 -23.96
C PRO A 91 -10.06 -11.45 -25.23
N HIS A 92 -9.18 -12.34 -25.68
CA HIS A 92 -8.84 -12.44 -27.10
C HIS A 92 -8.40 -13.88 -27.45
N ILE A 93 -9.36 -14.58 -28.07
CA ILE A 93 -9.29 -15.61 -29.11
C ILE A 93 -8.01 -16.48 -29.20
N SER A 94 -8.26 -17.79 -29.09
CA SER A 94 -7.35 -18.90 -29.36
C SER A 94 -6.81 -18.96 -30.81
N LYS A 95 -5.51 -19.27 -31.00
CA LYS A 95 -5.00 -20.55 -31.55
C LYS A 95 -3.53 -20.49 -32.01
N GLN A 96 -2.81 -21.56 -31.63
CA GLN A 96 -1.85 -22.36 -32.41
C GLN A 96 -0.50 -21.78 -32.87
N THR A 97 0.53 -22.55 -32.50
CA THR A 97 1.93 -22.56 -32.93
C THR A 97 2.12 -22.33 -34.43
N GLN A 98 2.81 -21.25 -34.83
CA GLN A 98 3.78 -21.23 -35.94
C GLN A 98 4.81 -20.10 -35.74
N ASN A 99 6.09 -20.46 -35.87
CA ASN A 99 7.22 -19.52 -35.97
C ASN A 99 7.07 -18.65 -37.22
N LYS A 100 6.87 -17.33 -37.05
CA LYS A 100 7.25 -16.29 -38.01
C LYS A 100 7.25 -14.91 -37.33
N HIS A 101 8.41 -14.26 -37.35
CA HIS A 101 8.59 -12.87 -36.94
C HIS A 101 7.79 -11.93 -37.86
N TYR A 102 6.62 -11.48 -37.40
CA TYR A 102 6.04 -10.21 -37.81
C TYR A 102 5.45 -9.55 -36.57
N SER A 103 5.83 -8.31 -36.29
CA SER A 103 5.14 -7.46 -35.33
C SER A 103 3.72 -7.26 -35.85
N ASN A 104 2.75 -7.95 -35.23
CA ASN A 104 1.35 -7.90 -35.63
C ASN A 104 0.85 -6.44 -35.49
N ILE A 105 0.67 -5.74 -36.61
CA ILE A 105 0.27 -4.32 -36.69
C ILE A 105 -1.26 -4.17 -36.65
N ASP A 106 -2.00 -5.27 -36.82
CA ASP A 106 -3.40 -5.25 -37.24
C ASP A 106 -4.41 -4.64 -36.26
N ASN A 107 -4.05 -4.38 -35.00
CA ASN A 107 -4.99 -3.84 -33.99
C ASN A 107 -4.53 -2.54 -33.30
N PHE A 108 -3.52 -1.84 -33.82
CA PHE A 108 -3.07 -0.57 -33.20
C PHE A 108 -3.57 0.64 -33.98
N GLU A 109 -4.63 1.27 -33.48
CA GLU A 109 -5.13 2.54 -34.00
C GLU A 109 -4.38 3.71 -33.35
N VAL A 110 -3.80 4.57 -34.19
CA VAL A 110 -3.14 5.80 -33.73
C VAL A 110 -4.23 6.84 -33.45
N THR A 111 -4.72 6.86 -32.21
CA THR A 111 -5.65 7.90 -31.72
C THR A 111 -4.96 9.26 -31.61
N ASP A 112 -5.72 10.35 -31.71
CA ASP A 112 -5.17 11.72 -31.63
C ASP A 112 -4.43 11.99 -30.31
N ASN A 113 -4.85 11.37 -29.20
CA ASN A 113 -4.13 11.43 -27.91
C ASN A 113 -2.67 10.94 -28.00
N ILE A 114 -2.38 9.96 -28.86
CA ILE A 114 -1.03 9.41 -29.05
C ILE A 114 -0.19 10.38 -29.89
N LYS A 115 -0.81 11.06 -30.86
CA LYS A 115 -0.15 12.10 -31.66
C LYS A 115 0.12 13.35 -30.83
N ASP A 116 -0.80 13.74 -29.96
CA ASP A 116 -0.59 14.86 -29.02
C ASP A 116 0.57 14.55 -28.05
N LEU A 117 0.69 13.29 -27.60
CA LEU A 117 1.72 12.88 -26.66
C LEU A 117 3.13 12.80 -27.28
N PHE A 118 3.25 12.27 -28.49
CA PHE A 118 4.55 12.04 -29.15
C PHE A 118 4.87 13.02 -30.28
N GLY A 119 3.91 13.83 -30.72
CA GLY A 119 4.01 14.69 -31.90
C GLY A 119 3.69 13.96 -33.21
N ASP A 120 3.46 14.72 -34.27
CA ASP A 120 3.17 14.23 -35.61
C ASP A 120 4.42 13.79 -36.39
N GLY A 121 4.23 12.92 -37.38
CA GLY A 121 5.27 12.56 -38.36
C GLY A 121 5.96 11.21 -38.15
N TYR A 122 5.47 10.37 -37.23
CA TYR A 122 5.97 8.99 -37.05
C TYR A 122 5.11 7.96 -37.79
N THR A 123 5.70 6.80 -38.07
CA THR A 123 4.99 5.65 -38.63
C THR A 123 4.12 4.96 -37.57
N THR A 124 3.07 4.24 -38.00
CA THR A 124 2.20 3.44 -37.09
C THR A 124 3.01 2.48 -36.21
N VAL A 125 4.07 1.90 -36.76
CA VAL A 125 4.98 0.99 -36.05
C VAL A 125 5.78 1.71 -34.97
N GLU A 126 6.23 2.93 -35.26
CA GLU A 126 6.93 3.78 -34.29
C GLU A 126 6.01 4.20 -33.16
N TYR A 127 4.79 4.68 -33.45
CA TYR A 127 3.81 5.02 -32.43
C TYR A 127 3.47 3.83 -31.53
N LYS A 128 3.32 2.63 -32.10
CA LYS A 128 3.08 1.41 -31.32
C LYS A 128 4.22 1.14 -30.34
N LYS A 129 5.46 1.15 -30.82
CA LYS A 129 6.65 0.91 -29.98
C LYS A 129 6.82 1.98 -28.91
N MET A 130 6.53 3.24 -29.24
CA MET A 130 6.57 4.36 -28.30
C MET A 130 5.51 4.18 -27.21
N TYR A 131 4.26 3.90 -27.59
CA TYR A 131 3.16 3.72 -26.66
C TYR A 131 3.39 2.53 -25.71
N GLU A 132 3.78 1.37 -26.24
CA GLU A 132 4.09 0.19 -25.41
C GLU A 132 5.23 0.45 -24.41
N LYS A 133 6.27 1.19 -24.82
CA LYS A 133 7.39 1.54 -23.94
C LYS A 133 6.97 2.59 -22.90
N TYR A 134 6.15 3.54 -23.29
CA TYR A 134 5.61 4.58 -22.40
C TYR A 134 4.75 3.97 -21.29
N GLU A 135 3.79 3.11 -21.62
CA GLU A 135 2.93 2.44 -20.63
C GLU A 135 3.74 1.55 -19.67
N LYS A 136 4.76 0.83 -20.17
CA LYS A 136 5.68 0.05 -19.32
C LYS A 136 6.46 0.91 -18.33
N LEU A 137 6.90 2.10 -18.75
CA LEU A 137 7.62 3.01 -17.88
C LEU A 137 6.68 3.70 -16.89
N LYS A 138 5.47 4.08 -17.32
CA LYS A 138 4.44 4.68 -16.48
C LYS A 138 4.07 3.84 -15.26
N LEU A 139 4.08 2.50 -15.37
CA LEU A 139 3.85 1.60 -14.22
C LEU A 139 4.86 1.78 -13.07
N ASN A 140 6.07 2.25 -13.37
CA ASN A 140 7.14 2.40 -12.40
C ASN A 140 7.37 3.86 -11.95
N TYR A 141 6.71 4.83 -12.58
CA TYR A 141 6.87 6.26 -12.26
C TYR A 141 5.52 6.88 -11.88
N THR A 142 5.47 7.51 -10.71
CA THR A 142 4.37 8.42 -10.37
C THR A 142 4.56 9.71 -11.17
N LEU A 143 3.80 9.86 -12.26
CA LEU A 143 3.78 11.10 -13.04
C LEU A 143 3.10 12.19 -12.20
N GLN A 144 3.89 12.97 -11.44
CA GLN A 144 3.36 14.01 -10.55
C GLN A 144 2.98 15.30 -11.29
N THR A 145 3.61 15.60 -12.43
CA THR A 145 3.39 16.85 -13.18
C THR A 145 3.43 16.62 -14.68
N ASN A 146 2.79 17.52 -15.45
CA ASN A 146 2.83 17.52 -16.92
C ASN A 146 4.28 17.56 -17.47
N LEU A 147 5.20 18.20 -16.74
CA LEU A 147 6.62 18.27 -17.12
C LEU A 147 7.29 16.88 -17.10
N HIS A 148 6.97 16.03 -16.12
CA HIS A 148 7.48 14.65 -16.09
C HIS A 148 6.88 13.79 -17.21
N GLN A 149 5.63 14.04 -17.58
CA GLN A 149 4.97 13.38 -18.70
C GLN A 149 5.63 13.74 -20.04
N GLU A 150 5.91 15.02 -20.28
CA GLU A 150 6.63 15.47 -21.49
C GLU A 150 8.08 14.98 -21.54
N ALA A 151 8.78 14.97 -20.40
CA ALA A 151 10.12 14.43 -20.31
C ALA A 151 10.15 12.91 -20.60
N LEU A 152 9.18 12.16 -20.07
CA LEU A 152 9.04 10.73 -20.33
C LEU A 152 8.70 10.46 -21.79
N ALA A 153 7.76 11.21 -22.38
CA ALA A 153 7.42 11.09 -23.79
C ALA A 153 8.65 11.36 -24.68
N THR A 154 9.43 12.40 -24.35
CA THR A 154 10.67 12.75 -25.06
C THR A 154 11.74 11.65 -24.95
N TYR A 155 11.93 11.10 -23.75
CA TYR A 155 12.83 9.97 -23.54
C TYR A 155 12.44 8.76 -24.38
N VAL A 156 11.15 8.41 -24.38
CA VAL A 156 10.61 7.27 -25.14
C VAL A 156 10.83 7.46 -26.65
N ARG A 157 10.63 8.67 -27.19
CA ARG A 157 10.89 8.98 -28.60
C ARG A 157 12.32 8.65 -29.00
N PHE A 158 13.30 9.15 -28.24
CA PHE A 158 14.71 8.92 -28.54
C PHE A 158 15.12 7.46 -28.34
N LYS A 159 14.57 6.78 -27.32
CA LYS A 159 14.89 5.36 -27.07
C LYS A 159 14.37 4.44 -28.18
N VAL A 160 13.17 4.70 -28.70
CA VAL A 160 12.63 3.92 -29.84
C VAL A 160 13.43 4.16 -31.11
N LYS A 161 13.86 5.41 -31.37
CA LYS A 161 14.74 5.73 -32.51
C LYS A 161 16.11 5.08 -32.40
N GLU A 162 16.71 5.04 -31.21
CA GLU A 162 17.93 4.30 -30.94
C GLU A 162 17.77 2.81 -31.26
N GLU A 163 16.74 2.15 -30.72
CA GLU A 163 16.50 0.71 -30.96
C GLU A 163 16.29 0.39 -32.45
N MET A 164 15.61 1.28 -33.18
CA MET A 164 15.43 1.14 -34.63
C MET A 164 16.73 1.35 -35.40
N ALA A 165 17.55 2.34 -35.04
CA ALA A 165 18.84 2.57 -35.65
C ALA A 165 19.82 1.41 -35.37
N THR A 166 19.81 0.87 -34.14
CA THR A 166 20.58 -0.34 -33.79
C THR A 166 20.11 -1.55 -34.59
N ALA A 167 18.80 -1.75 -34.72
CA ALA A 167 18.24 -2.84 -35.51
C ALA A 167 18.55 -2.71 -37.02
N ALA A 168 18.67 -1.48 -37.53
CA ALA A 168 19.08 -1.20 -38.90
C ALA A 168 20.60 -1.31 -39.13
N GLY A 169 21.39 -1.56 -38.07
CA GLY A 169 22.86 -1.62 -38.13
C GLY A 169 23.54 -0.26 -38.23
N ASN A 170 22.81 0.85 -38.01
CA ASN A 170 23.36 2.21 -38.05
C ASN A 170 23.87 2.64 -36.66
N VAL A 171 25.14 2.30 -36.37
CA VAL A 171 25.77 2.50 -35.06
C VAL A 171 25.95 3.99 -34.72
N ASP A 172 26.27 4.84 -35.71
CA ASP A 172 26.50 6.27 -35.49
C ASP A 172 25.21 7.00 -35.14
N GLU A 173 24.11 6.65 -35.81
CA GLU A 173 22.80 7.22 -35.52
C GLU A 173 22.25 6.71 -34.19
N ALA A 174 22.45 5.42 -33.86
CA ALA A 174 22.09 4.87 -32.56
C ALA A 174 22.78 5.61 -31.40
N LYS A 175 24.07 5.94 -31.55
CA LYS A 175 24.81 6.68 -30.52
C LYS A 175 24.24 8.09 -30.30
N LYS A 176 23.89 8.81 -31.37
CA LYS A 176 23.27 10.15 -31.26
C LYS A 176 21.94 10.11 -30.51
N TRP A 177 21.09 9.13 -30.82
CA TRP A 177 19.81 8.95 -30.15
C TRP A 177 19.95 8.48 -28.70
N TYR A 178 20.95 7.64 -28.42
CA TYR A 178 21.31 7.24 -27.06
C TYR A 178 21.72 8.45 -26.20
N ASP A 179 22.62 9.31 -26.71
CA ASP A 179 23.07 10.50 -25.99
C ASP A 179 21.91 11.49 -25.77
N ALA A 180 21.04 11.67 -26.77
CA ALA A 180 19.83 12.49 -26.65
C ALA A 180 18.83 11.92 -25.62
N ALA A 181 18.64 10.60 -25.59
CA ALA A 181 17.81 9.92 -24.60
C ALA A 181 18.38 10.10 -23.18
N GLN A 182 19.70 9.96 -23.00
CA GLN A 182 20.33 10.10 -21.69
C GLN A 182 20.25 11.54 -21.16
N ASN A 183 20.35 12.53 -22.05
CA ASN A 183 20.16 13.95 -21.70
C ASN A 183 18.71 14.23 -21.28
N ALA A 184 17.73 13.72 -22.04
CA ALA A 184 16.31 13.83 -21.68
C ALA A 184 15.99 13.14 -20.33
N ALA A 185 16.60 11.97 -20.08
CA ALA A 185 16.44 11.25 -18.82
C ALA A 185 17.04 12.00 -17.63
N SER A 186 18.18 12.66 -17.82
CA SER A 186 18.84 13.44 -16.76
C SER A 186 18.06 14.72 -16.46
N ASN A 187 17.57 15.42 -17.48
CA ASN A 187 16.74 16.63 -17.32
C ASN A 187 15.37 16.32 -16.69
N GLY A 188 14.79 15.16 -17.02
CA GLY A 188 13.51 14.70 -16.47
C GLY A 188 13.60 13.99 -15.11
N LYS A 189 14.82 13.84 -14.54
CA LYS A 189 15.09 13.01 -13.35
C LYS A 189 14.58 11.56 -13.48
N LEU A 190 14.57 11.02 -14.70
CA LEU A 190 14.10 9.66 -15.02
C LEU A 190 15.18 8.58 -14.78
N THR A 191 16.34 8.95 -14.24
CA THR A 191 17.45 8.02 -14.01
C THR A 191 17.45 7.54 -12.55
N PRO A 192 17.60 6.23 -12.27
CA PRO A 192 17.58 5.71 -10.89
C PRO A 192 18.61 6.32 -9.94
N LYS A 193 19.73 6.85 -10.47
CA LYS A 193 20.77 7.56 -9.69
C LYS A 193 20.33 8.96 -9.20
N GLN A 194 19.26 9.51 -9.78
CA GLN A 194 18.75 10.86 -9.50
C GLN A 194 17.32 10.84 -8.96
N LEU A 195 16.68 9.67 -8.89
CA LEU A 195 15.55 9.46 -7.99
C LEU A 195 16.09 9.70 -6.58
N SER A 196 15.61 10.74 -5.91
CA SER A 196 15.97 10.99 -4.53
C SER A 196 15.55 9.79 -3.68
N ALA A 197 16.16 9.58 -2.51
CA ALA A 197 15.71 8.55 -1.58
C ALA A 197 14.20 8.66 -1.28
N ALA A 198 13.62 9.86 -1.38
CA ALA A 198 12.19 10.13 -1.23
C ALA A 198 11.31 9.58 -2.38
N ASP A 199 11.83 9.46 -3.61
CA ASP A 199 11.09 8.88 -4.75
C ASP A 199 11.19 7.35 -4.78
N LEU A 200 12.36 6.80 -4.44
CA LEU A 200 12.57 5.34 -4.33
C LEU A 200 11.75 4.74 -3.18
N GLN A 201 11.46 5.51 -2.14
CA GLN A 201 10.60 5.15 -1.01
C GLN A 201 9.16 5.61 -1.16
N LYS A 202 8.60 5.70 -2.39
CA LYS A 202 7.15 5.96 -2.62
C LYS A 202 6.56 7.05 -1.69
N GLY A 203 7.31 8.11 -1.39
CA GLY A 203 6.85 9.22 -0.56
C GLY A 203 6.48 8.88 0.89
N VAL A 204 7.04 7.82 1.48
CA VAL A 204 6.83 7.49 2.90
C VAL A 204 8.08 6.87 3.50
N ASN A 205 8.88 7.72 4.12
CA ASN A 205 10.22 7.42 4.64
C ASN A 205 10.16 7.02 6.12
N SER A 206 9.01 7.17 6.77
CA SER A 206 8.76 6.82 8.16
C SER A 206 7.35 6.26 8.33
N PHE A 207 7.17 5.35 9.28
CA PHE A 207 5.85 4.86 9.70
C PHE A 207 4.89 6.02 10.01
N SER A 208 5.42 7.13 10.52
CA SER A 208 4.68 8.38 10.77
C SER A 208 4.11 9.03 9.51
N GLU A 209 4.85 9.03 8.40
CA GLU A 209 4.38 9.59 7.12
C GLU A 209 3.34 8.67 6.47
N LEU A 210 3.45 7.35 6.70
CA LEU A 210 2.50 6.34 6.23
C LEU A 210 1.15 6.53 6.90
N THR A 211 1.15 6.74 8.21
CA THR A 211 -0.05 7.09 8.98
C THR A 211 -0.64 8.41 8.48
N LEU A 212 0.17 9.44 8.23
CA LEU A 212 -0.30 10.75 7.77
C LEU A 212 -0.90 10.72 6.36
N ALA A 213 -0.30 9.96 5.45
CA ALA A 213 -0.80 9.76 4.09
C ALA A 213 -2.10 8.94 4.06
N ILE A 214 -2.22 7.96 4.97
CA ILE A 214 -3.44 7.18 5.17
C ILE A 214 -4.57 8.05 5.76
N GLU A 215 -4.25 8.92 6.71
CA GLU A 215 -5.20 9.91 7.28
C GLU A 215 -5.65 10.95 6.25
N GLN A 216 -4.76 11.39 5.34
CA GLN A 216 -5.12 12.33 4.28
C GLN A 216 -5.93 11.69 3.14
N ALA A 217 -5.70 10.40 2.84
CA ALA A 217 -6.38 9.69 1.74
C ALA A 217 -7.76 9.15 2.14
N THR A 218 -7.98 8.88 3.42
CA THR A 218 -9.24 8.40 3.98
C THR A 218 -9.59 9.31 5.15
N ASP A 219 -10.51 10.26 4.91
CA ASP A 219 -10.83 11.39 5.80
C ASP A 219 -11.15 10.96 7.26
N VAL A 220 -11.52 9.70 7.49
CA VAL A 220 -11.61 9.09 8.83
C VAL A 220 -11.38 7.56 8.75
N ILE A 221 -10.26 7.07 9.29
CA ILE A 221 -10.17 5.66 9.73
C ILE A 221 -10.76 5.57 11.14
N ASN A 222 -11.98 5.04 11.22
CA ASN A 222 -12.79 5.02 12.43
C ASN A 222 -12.43 3.86 13.39
N ILE A 223 -11.13 3.63 13.66
CA ILE A 223 -10.65 2.44 14.41
C ILE A 223 -9.88 2.80 15.69
N LEU A 224 -9.72 4.09 16.04
CA LEU A 224 -9.12 4.47 17.31
C LEU A 224 -10.20 4.84 18.33
N PRO A 225 -10.18 4.26 19.55
CA PRO A 225 -11.09 4.69 20.61
C PRO A 225 -10.84 6.16 20.91
N LYS A 226 -11.87 6.99 20.71
CA LYS A 226 -11.81 8.41 21.05
C LYS A 226 -11.91 8.55 22.56
N TYR A 227 -11.00 9.30 23.15
CA TYR A 227 -11.06 9.63 24.57
C TYR A 227 -12.29 10.51 24.84
N LYS A 228 -13.06 10.13 25.87
CA LYS A 228 -14.32 10.78 26.24
C LYS A 228 -14.15 12.24 26.68
N THR A 229 -12.94 12.65 27.11
CA THR A 229 -12.59 14.04 27.47
C THR A 229 -11.07 14.28 27.39
N GLN A 230 -10.55 15.14 26.50
CA GLN A 230 -9.15 15.64 26.56
C GLN A 230 -8.96 17.02 25.89
N PRO A 231 -8.30 17.96 26.57
CA PRO A 231 -7.40 18.97 26.03
C PRO A 231 -5.94 18.53 26.15
N HIS A 232 -5.24 18.70 25.04
CA HIS A 232 -3.88 18.23 24.81
C HIS A 232 -2.83 19.25 25.27
N ASP A 233 -2.44 19.22 26.54
CA ASP A 233 -1.09 19.63 26.94
C ASP A 233 -0.53 18.66 27.98
N ALA A 234 0.77 18.32 27.89
CA ALA A 234 1.42 17.39 28.81
C ALA A 234 1.28 17.82 30.30
N PRO A 235 1.30 19.11 30.64
CA PRO A 235 1.01 19.59 31.99
C PRO A 235 -0.42 19.26 32.47
N ASP A 236 -1.43 19.41 31.62
CA ASP A 236 -2.84 19.23 31.97
C ASP A 236 -3.15 17.77 32.35
N PHE A 237 -2.61 16.83 31.57
CA PHE A 237 -2.70 15.40 31.87
C PHE A 237 -1.97 15.02 33.17
N ASN A 238 -0.80 15.62 33.42
CA ASN A 238 -0.05 15.41 34.65
C ASN A 238 -0.81 15.93 35.88
N ILE A 239 -1.47 17.09 35.76
CA ILE A 239 -2.32 17.66 36.81
C ILE A 239 -3.53 16.75 37.09
N TYR A 240 -4.20 16.27 36.04
CA TYR A 240 -5.31 15.31 36.18
C TYR A 240 -4.87 14.02 36.89
N CYS A 241 -3.75 13.43 36.48
CA CYS A 241 -3.19 12.23 37.09
C CYS A 241 -2.85 12.45 38.57
N TYR A 242 -2.24 13.58 38.90
CA TYR A 242 -1.88 13.93 40.28
C TYR A 242 -3.12 14.10 41.17
N ILE A 243 -4.13 14.85 40.71
CA ILE A 243 -5.37 15.07 41.47
C ILE A 243 -6.09 13.74 41.69
N SER A 244 -6.20 12.92 40.66
CA SER A 244 -6.85 11.60 40.74
C SER A 244 -6.13 10.68 41.73
N TYR A 245 -4.79 10.67 41.71
CA TYR A 245 -3.98 9.94 42.67
C TYR A 245 -4.19 10.43 44.11
N ALA A 246 -4.15 11.74 44.34
CA ALA A 246 -4.34 12.32 45.67
C ALA A 246 -5.75 12.08 46.24
N ARG A 247 -6.78 12.08 45.37
CA ARG A 247 -8.17 11.77 45.75
C ARG A 247 -8.32 10.30 46.13
N LYS A 248 -7.69 9.40 45.38
CA LYS A 248 -7.66 7.96 45.70
C LYS A 248 -7.02 7.69 47.06
N LEU A 249 -5.90 8.34 47.38
CA LEU A 249 -5.27 8.24 48.70
C LEU A 249 -6.16 8.74 49.85
N LYS A 250 -7.08 9.68 49.56
CA LYS A 250 -8.03 10.24 50.53
C LYS A 250 -9.40 9.54 50.52
N GLY A 251 -9.58 8.48 49.73
CA GLY A 251 -10.87 7.79 49.61
C GLY A 251 -11.98 8.63 48.97
N LEU A 252 -11.63 9.64 48.19
CA LEU A 252 -12.60 10.51 47.51
C LEU A 252 -12.96 9.95 46.13
N PRO A 253 -14.20 10.18 45.64
CA PRO A 253 -14.62 9.72 44.33
C PRO A 253 -13.80 10.38 43.20
N PRO A 254 -13.69 9.73 42.03
CA PRO A 254 -13.01 10.30 40.87
C PRO A 254 -13.62 11.65 40.47
N ILE A 255 -12.79 12.53 39.91
CA ILE A 255 -13.20 13.88 39.50
C ILE A 255 -13.28 13.95 37.98
N GLU A 256 -14.34 14.58 37.48
CA GLU A 256 -14.52 14.82 36.06
C GLU A 256 -13.57 15.93 35.59
N TYR A 257 -13.10 15.79 34.36
CA TYR A 257 -12.10 16.69 33.81
C TYR A 257 -12.58 18.14 33.77
N LYS A 258 -13.87 18.37 33.46
CA LYS A 258 -14.51 19.70 33.46
C LYS A 258 -14.42 20.43 34.80
N ASP A 259 -14.44 19.70 35.92
CA ASP A 259 -14.47 20.30 37.25
C ASP A 259 -13.08 20.83 37.66
N ILE A 260 -12.02 20.34 37.03
CA ILE A 260 -10.66 20.84 37.20
C ILE A 260 -10.51 22.23 36.57
N TYR A 261 -11.10 22.45 35.40
CA TYR A 261 -11.09 23.75 34.73
C TYR A 261 -11.93 24.77 35.47
N LYS A 262 -13.09 24.33 35.98
CA LYS A 262 -13.95 25.18 36.81
C LYS A 262 -13.21 25.66 38.07
N PHE A 263 -12.43 24.79 38.71
CA PHE A 263 -11.61 25.18 39.86
C PHE A 263 -10.57 26.24 39.49
N TYR A 264 -9.93 26.15 38.32
CA TYR A 264 -9.00 27.16 37.84
C TYR A 264 -9.70 28.51 37.63
N ASP A 265 -10.87 28.50 36.99
CA ASP A 265 -11.69 29.70 36.77
C ASP A 265 -12.10 30.36 38.09
N ASP A 266 -12.57 29.57 39.05
CA ASP A 266 -12.96 30.06 40.37
C ASP A 266 -11.76 30.71 41.10
N LYS A 267 -10.56 30.15 40.95
CA LYS A 267 -9.33 30.70 41.55
C LYS A 267 -8.81 31.93 40.84
N MET A 268 -8.94 31.98 39.52
CA MET A 268 -8.64 33.18 38.75
C MET A 268 -9.58 34.31 39.14
N GLU A 269 -10.89 34.06 39.26
CA GLU A 269 -11.87 35.07 39.69
C GLU A 269 -11.57 35.56 41.11
N GLU A 270 -11.24 34.64 42.04
CA GLU A 270 -10.84 34.99 43.40
C GLU A 270 -9.61 35.90 43.42
N TYR A 271 -8.59 35.57 42.61
CA TYR A 271 -7.37 36.37 42.47
C TYR A 271 -7.67 37.77 41.90
N LEU A 272 -8.45 37.84 40.82
CA LEU A 272 -8.85 39.10 40.18
C LEU A 272 -9.67 39.97 41.13
N ARG A 273 -10.52 39.38 41.97
CA ARG A 273 -11.31 40.11 42.97
C ARG A 273 -10.42 40.72 44.06
N GLN A 274 -9.35 40.03 44.44
CA GLN A 274 -8.45 40.48 45.52
C GLN A 274 -7.39 41.49 45.03
N TYR A 275 -6.85 41.30 43.83
CA TYR A 275 -5.65 42.02 43.37
C TYR A 275 -5.84 42.76 42.04
N GLY A 276 -6.94 42.53 41.32
CA GLY A 276 -7.13 43.00 39.95
C GLY A 276 -6.18 42.33 38.95
N ASP A 277 -6.13 42.87 37.72
CA ASP A 277 -5.16 42.45 36.69
C ASP A 277 -4.34 43.64 36.16
N PRO A 278 -3.42 44.20 36.97
CA PRO A 278 -2.64 45.37 36.59
C PRO A 278 -1.70 45.12 35.39
N ASN A 279 -1.37 43.86 35.09
CA ASN A 279 -0.47 43.47 34.01
C ASN A 279 -1.18 42.90 32.77
N GLY A 280 -2.52 42.80 32.80
CA GLY A 280 -3.31 42.29 31.67
C GLY A 280 -3.03 40.82 31.32
N VAL A 281 -2.63 40.01 32.31
CA VAL A 281 -2.23 38.61 32.11
C VAL A 281 -3.44 37.72 31.82
N PHE A 282 -4.60 38.01 32.42
CA PHE A 282 -5.83 37.22 32.30
C PHE A 282 -6.79 37.81 31.27
N THR A 283 -6.25 38.39 30.20
CA THR A 283 -7.02 38.94 29.08
C THR A 283 -7.08 37.95 27.91
N GLU A 284 -8.14 37.96 27.10
CA GLU A 284 -8.28 37.08 25.93
C GLU A 284 -7.09 37.15 24.95
N ALA A 285 -6.35 38.26 24.94
CA ALA A 285 -5.17 38.44 24.09
C ALA A 285 -3.93 37.70 24.62
N ASN A 286 -3.79 37.56 25.94
CA ASN A 286 -2.58 37.07 26.60
C ASN A 286 -2.76 35.71 27.30
N ASP A 287 -4.00 35.35 27.62
CA ASP A 287 -4.34 34.05 28.18
C ASP A 287 -4.70 33.08 27.05
N THR A 288 -3.73 32.25 26.70
CA THR A 288 -3.85 31.22 25.66
C THR A 288 -4.97 30.21 25.97
N MET A 289 -5.32 29.99 27.24
CA MET A 289 -6.41 29.10 27.65
C MET A 289 -7.78 29.74 27.42
N LEU A 290 -7.97 31.01 27.80
CA LEU A 290 -9.23 31.72 27.49
C LEU A 290 -9.46 31.83 25.97
N LYS A 291 -8.40 32.16 25.21
CA LYS A 291 -8.48 32.30 23.75
C LYS A 291 -8.94 31.04 23.03
N ASN A 292 -8.48 29.88 23.48
CA ASN A 292 -8.72 28.60 22.80
C ASN A 292 -10.01 27.89 23.29
N ARG A 293 -10.62 28.35 24.38
CA ARG A 293 -11.81 27.75 25.01
C ARG A 293 -13.00 27.51 24.06
N PRO A 294 -13.40 28.47 23.18
CA PRO A 294 -14.52 28.26 22.26
C PRO A 294 -14.27 27.16 21.21
N ASN A 295 -13.00 26.87 20.92
CA ASN A 295 -12.64 25.78 20.03
C ASN A 295 -12.68 24.43 20.77
N ILE A 296 -12.34 24.42 22.05
CA ILE A 296 -12.38 23.22 22.90
C ILE A 296 -13.83 22.76 23.13
N GLU A 297 -14.77 23.70 23.36
CA GLU A 297 -16.19 23.39 23.60
C GLU A 297 -16.88 22.72 22.40
N LYS A 298 -16.45 23.02 21.16
CA LYS A 298 -17.03 22.41 19.94
C LYS A 298 -16.78 20.91 19.82
N PHE A 299 -15.77 20.39 20.52
CA PHE A 299 -15.50 18.95 20.60
C PHE A 299 -16.33 18.26 21.69
N ILE A 300 -17.11 19.01 22.47
CA ILE A 300 -18.02 18.53 23.52
C ILE A 300 -19.46 18.51 22.97
N VAL A 301 -19.69 17.85 21.83
CA VAL A 301 -21.05 17.52 21.39
C VAL A 301 -21.17 16.01 21.40
N LEU A 302 -21.88 15.50 22.41
CA LEU A 302 -22.22 14.08 22.50
C LEU A 302 -23.34 13.76 21.49
N PRO A 303 -23.29 12.62 20.79
CA PRO A 303 -24.43 12.13 20.01
C PRO A 303 -25.68 11.98 20.89
N SER A 304 -26.89 12.13 20.33
CA SER A 304 -28.16 12.04 21.08
C SER A 304 -28.36 10.71 21.80
N ASP A 305 -27.68 9.67 21.36
CA ASP A 305 -27.93 8.27 21.74
C ASP A 305 -26.89 7.79 22.77
N TYR A 306 -26.19 8.73 23.41
CA TYR A 306 -25.06 8.46 24.30
C TYR A 306 -25.47 7.91 25.67
N ASP A 307 -26.64 8.33 26.18
CA ASP A 307 -27.16 7.90 27.49
C ASP A 307 -27.85 6.51 27.41
N ASP A 308 -28.31 6.10 26.22
CA ASP A 308 -28.96 4.79 26.00
C ASP A 308 -27.98 3.60 26.10
N LEU A 309 -26.67 3.87 26.10
CA LEU A 309 -25.62 2.86 26.23
C LEU A 309 -25.17 2.62 27.68
N SER A 310 -25.64 3.39 28.67
CA SER A 310 -25.22 3.24 30.07
C SER A 310 -26.18 2.43 30.96
N ASP A 311 -27.39 2.11 30.49
CA ASP A 311 -28.42 1.41 31.30
C ASP A 311 -28.42 -0.13 31.14
N GLY A 312 -27.33 -0.70 30.60
CA GLY A 312 -27.26 -2.11 30.20
C GLY A 312 -26.63 -3.11 31.17
N SER A 313 -26.37 -2.77 32.44
CA SER A 313 -25.86 -3.76 33.40
C SER A 313 -26.04 -3.34 34.86
N GLU A 314 -27.08 -3.87 35.51
CA GLU A 314 -27.03 -4.31 36.91
C GLU A 314 -28.17 -5.34 37.15
N ASP A 315 -27.84 -6.57 36.76
CA ASP A 315 -28.17 -7.86 37.37
C ASP A 315 -29.48 -8.01 38.16
N ASP A 316 -30.45 -8.64 37.50
CA ASP A 316 -31.23 -9.73 38.09
C ASP A 316 -30.27 -10.87 38.48
N ALA A 317 -30.05 -11.07 39.78
CA ALA A 317 -29.51 -12.32 40.31
C ALA A 317 -30.13 -12.60 41.69
N ASP A 318 -31.18 -13.43 41.66
CA ASP A 318 -31.72 -14.15 42.82
C ASP A 318 -30.64 -15.02 43.51
N GLU A 319 -30.46 -14.84 44.82
CA GLU A 319 -30.48 -15.93 45.84
C GLU A 319 -30.60 -15.39 47.28
#